data_AF-A0A8J8WBQ1-F1
#
_entry.id   AF-A0A8J8WBQ1-F1
#
_cell.length_a   1.000
_cell.length_b   1.000
_cell.length_c   1.000
_cell.angle_alpha   90.00
_cell.angle_beta   90.00
_cell.angle_gamma   90.00
#
_symmetry.space_group_name_H-M   'P 1'
#
loop_
_entity.id
_entity.type
_entity.pdbx_description
1 polymer ?
#
loop_
_entity_poly.entity_id
_entity_poly.type
_entity_poly.pdbx_seq_one_letter_code
_entity_poly.pdbx_strand_id
1 'polypeptide(L)'
;MASPCKPSGSKPATRQSSGSKLAAFVGGGREFAENEVPTYRGVMKRGILLQELSGIREGVDMRGYPVRDIAKDLTPMVLAQWKKSNAQFAPPVVVIDRLVTRRIDNFWKKCDCPLARKVPPLDLEWLYYQRIKVGEESAMMMTGVDKNETHRQVKAAKRKQLEEEAKLKKQKQKDEKVRRLELQEHMFLGQAEDHQDSEDGTEESFTLPLRGKRQEQQEAAILVDRLLRERGWGPWHPL
;
A
#
# COMPACT_ATOMS: atom_id res chain seq x y z
N MET A 1 13.67 -20.95 -37.45
CA MET A 1 14.68 -21.31 -36.43
C MET A 1 14.68 -20.22 -35.37
N ALA A 2 14.07 -20.48 -34.22
CA ALA A 2 13.97 -19.51 -33.12
C ALA A 2 15.03 -19.81 -32.06
N SER A 3 15.88 -18.83 -31.75
CA SER A 3 16.87 -18.93 -30.68
C SER A 3 16.20 -18.84 -29.31
N PRO A 4 16.51 -19.73 -28.35
CA PRO A 4 15.98 -19.62 -27.00
C PRO A 4 16.74 -18.56 -26.19
N CYS A 5 16.01 -17.59 -25.64
CA CYS A 5 16.53 -16.64 -24.65
C CYS A 5 16.96 -17.40 -23.38
N LYS A 6 18.25 -17.32 -23.03
CA LYS A 6 18.76 -17.79 -21.74
C LYS A 6 18.33 -16.83 -20.63
N PRO A 7 17.82 -17.30 -19.48
CA PRO A 7 17.67 -16.47 -18.30
C PRO A 7 19.07 -16.11 -17.77
N SER A 8 19.34 -14.82 -17.63
CA SER A 8 20.54 -14.33 -16.95
C SER A 8 20.48 -14.72 -15.49
N GLY A 9 21.14 -15.82 -15.12
CA GLY A 9 21.32 -16.21 -13.73
C GLY A 9 22.21 -15.18 -13.01
N SER A 10 21.58 -14.29 -12.23
CA SER A 10 22.30 -13.53 -11.21
C SER A 10 22.78 -14.51 -10.13
N LYS A 11 24.09 -14.52 -9.87
CA LYS A 11 24.68 -15.32 -8.78
C LYS A 11 24.06 -14.86 -7.44
N PRO A 12 23.80 -15.78 -6.50
CA PRO A 12 23.33 -15.40 -5.17
C PRO A 12 24.36 -14.48 -4.50
N ALA A 13 23.91 -13.28 -4.12
CA ALA A 13 24.75 -12.29 -3.47
C ALA A 13 25.17 -12.79 -2.08
N THR A 14 26.46 -12.75 -1.78
CA THR A 14 26.96 -13.10 -0.45
C THR A 14 26.73 -11.93 0.50
N ARG A 15 26.58 -12.21 1.81
CA ARG A 15 26.37 -11.19 2.86
C ARG A 15 27.40 -10.06 2.86
N GLN A 16 28.57 -10.26 2.26
CA GLN A 16 29.61 -9.25 2.12
C GLN A 16 29.53 -8.44 0.82
N SER A 17 28.90 -8.95 -0.26
CA SER A 17 28.74 -8.20 -1.51
C SER A 17 27.63 -7.13 -1.43
N SER A 18 26.79 -7.17 -0.40
CA SER A 18 25.78 -6.15 -0.07
C SER A 18 26.36 -4.94 0.66
N GLY A 19 27.58 -5.04 1.23
CA GLY A 19 28.17 -3.97 2.04
C GLY A 19 28.93 -2.89 1.26
N SER A 20 29.27 -3.13 -0.02
CA SER A 20 30.23 -2.27 -0.75
C SER A 20 29.61 -1.21 -1.67
N LYS A 21 28.28 -1.09 -1.74
CA LYS A 21 27.60 -0.01 -2.49
C LYS A 21 27.36 1.21 -1.59
N LEU A 22 28.42 1.81 -1.07
CA LEU A 22 28.34 3.02 -0.25
C LEU A 22 27.56 4.15 -0.93
N ALA A 23 27.66 4.30 -2.25
CA ALA A 23 26.88 5.29 -2.99
C ALA A 23 25.35 5.04 -3.00
N ALA A 24 24.92 3.77 -2.84
CA ALA A 24 23.50 3.41 -2.68
C ALA A 24 23.02 3.60 -1.23
N PHE A 25 23.91 3.42 -0.26
CA PHE A 25 23.67 3.68 1.18
C PHE A 25 23.62 5.19 1.54
N VAL A 26 24.27 6.03 0.73
CA VAL A 26 24.45 7.48 0.98
C VAL A 26 23.36 8.34 0.28
N GLY A 27 22.38 7.71 -0.38
CA GLY A 27 21.31 8.40 -1.13
C GLY A 27 20.20 9.00 -0.26
N GLY A 28 19.96 10.31 -0.44
CA GLY A 28 19.11 11.19 0.36
C GLY A 28 17.71 10.72 0.69
N GLY A 29 17.35 10.74 1.98
CA GLY A 29 15.96 10.63 2.47
C GLY A 29 15.15 9.42 1.98
N ARG A 30 15.78 8.48 1.26
CA ARG A 30 15.11 7.34 0.64
C ARG A 30 14.61 6.42 1.75
N GLU A 31 13.59 5.66 1.40
CA GLU A 31 13.18 4.49 2.18
C GLU A 31 14.38 3.53 2.36
N PHE A 32 14.22 2.50 3.21
CA PHE A 32 15.24 1.49 3.38
C PHE A 32 15.79 1.04 2.03
N ALA A 33 17.12 0.99 1.88
CA ALA A 33 17.73 0.63 0.60
C ALA A 33 17.20 -0.73 0.16
N GLU A 34 16.73 -0.83 -1.09
CA GLU A 34 15.88 -1.92 -1.57
C GLU A 34 16.44 -3.33 -1.40
N ASN A 35 17.76 -3.47 -1.26
CA ASN A 35 18.48 -4.74 -1.16
C ASN A 35 19.13 -4.95 0.21
N GLU A 36 18.84 -4.10 1.18
CA GLU A 36 19.44 -4.17 2.51
C GLU A 36 18.43 -4.56 3.56
N VAL A 37 18.89 -5.44 4.44
CA VAL A 37 18.19 -5.80 5.65
C VAL A 37 18.05 -4.53 6.51
N PRO A 38 16.86 -4.24 7.06
CA PRO A 38 16.65 -3.05 7.88
C PRO A 38 17.60 -3.07 9.08
N THR A 39 18.51 -2.10 9.11
CA THR A 39 19.48 -1.94 10.21
C THR A 39 18.90 -1.06 11.30
N TYR A 40 19.32 -1.27 12.56
CA TYR A 40 18.88 -0.43 13.68
C TYR A 40 19.11 1.06 13.41
N ARG A 41 20.26 1.43 12.81
CA ARG A 41 20.57 2.81 12.43
C ARG A 41 19.60 3.36 11.40
N GLY A 42 19.26 2.58 10.37
CA GLY A 42 18.27 2.97 9.37
C GLY A 42 16.88 3.18 9.97
N VAL A 43 16.47 2.28 10.86
CA VAL A 43 15.19 2.38 11.60
C VAL A 43 15.13 3.64 12.45
N MET A 44 16.22 3.97 13.17
CA MET A 44 16.31 5.20 13.98
C MET A 44 16.22 6.47 13.14
N LYS A 45 16.99 6.54 12.04
CA LYS A 45 16.95 7.68 11.12
C LYS A 45 15.53 7.89 10.59
N ARG A 46 14.84 6.80 10.25
CA ARG A 46 13.46 6.88 9.78
C ARG A 46 12.48 7.33 10.87
N GLY A 47 12.63 6.84 12.10
CA GLY A 47 11.77 7.27 13.21
C GLY A 47 11.95 8.74 13.57
N ILE A 48 13.18 9.26 13.53
CA ILE A 48 13.46 10.69 13.73
C ILE A 48 12.82 11.51 12.61
N LEU A 49 12.93 11.05 11.36
CA LEU A 49 12.24 11.71 10.25
C LEU A 49 10.72 11.73 10.44
N LEU A 50 10.10 10.65 10.94
CA LEU A 50 8.67 10.63 11.23
C LEU A 50 8.30 11.65 12.31
N GLN A 51 9.09 11.71 13.39
CA GLN A 51 8.91 12.66 14.49
C GLN A 51 9.04 14.13 14.04
N GLU A 52 9.95 14.42 13.11
CA GLU A 52 10.07 15.75 12.51
C GLU A 52 8.91 16.07 11.58
N LEU A 53 8.49 15.12 10.74
CA LEU A 53 7.37 15.31 9.81
C LEU A 53 6.04 15.52 10.54
N SER A 54 5.81 14.79 11.64
CA SER A 54 4.63 15.03 12.49
C SER A 54 4.69 16.42 13.12
N GLY A 55 5.86 16.85 13.59
CA GLY A 55 6.01 18.20 14.18
C GLY A 55 5.79 19.33 13.18
N ILE A 56 6.25 19.17 11.93
CA ILE A 56 6.07 20.16 10.87
C ILE A 56 4.62 20.20 10.35
N ARG A 57 3.97 19.04 10.17
CA ARG A 57 2.63 18.97 9.55
C ARG A 57 1.49 19.25 10.52
N GLU A 58 1.61 18.82 11.77
CA GLU A 58 0.50 18.87 12.74
C GLU A 58 0.71 19.96 13.80
N GLY A 59 1.84 20.69 13.76
CA GLY A 59 2.19 21.69 14.77
C GLY A 59 2.38 21.10 16.17
N VAL A 60 2.52 19.78 16.26
CA VAL A 60 2.73 19.06 17.52
C VAL A 60 4.19 19.25 17.94
N ASP A 61 4.42 19.56 19.21
CA ASP A 61 5.79 19.66 19.74
C ASP A 61 6.57 18.39 19.41
N MET A 62 7.77 18.51 18.85
CA MET A 62 8.59 17.36 18.44
C MET A 62 8.84 16.39 19.59
N ARG A 63 8.79 16.86 20.84
CA ARG A 63 8.91 16.02 22.04
C ARG A 63 7.67 15.19 22.36
N GLY A 64 6.53 15.48 21.74
CA GLY A 64 5.24 14.87 22.01
C GLY A 64 5.00 13.53 21.32
N TYR A 65 5.84 13.13 20.35
CA TYR A 65 5.60 11.91 19.57
C TYR A 65 6.06 10.67 20.38
N PRO A 66 5.12 9.86 20.92
CA PRO A 66 5.48 8.83 21.89
C PRO A 66 6.17 7.65 21.19
N VAL A 67 7.15 7.06 21.88
CA VAL A 67 7.96 5.94 21.35
C VAL A 67 7.11 4.76 20.85
N ARG A 68 5.96 4.53 21.49
CA ARG A 68 5.04 3.47 21.08
C ARG A 68 4.46 3.71 19.69
N ASP A 69 4.16 4.96 19.34
CA ASP A 69 3.57 5.29 18.05
C ASP A 69 4.66 5.33 16.97
N ILE A 70 5.88 5.78 17.29
CA ILE A 70 7.08 5.56 16.44
C ILE A 70 7.21 4.08 16.07
N ALA A 71 7.14 3.20 17.08
CA ALA A 71 7.31 1.77 16.85
C ALA A 71 6.19 1.19 15.99
N LYS A 72 4.94 1.59 16.20
CA LYS A 72 3.81 1.17 15.37
C LYS A 72 3.97 1.60 13.92
N ASP A 73 4.42 2.83 13.67
CA ASP A 73 4.54 3.37 12.32
C ASP A 73 5.76 2.80 11.57
N LEU A 74 6.86 2.55 12.28
CA LEU A 74 8.06 1.95 11.68
C LEU A 74 7.92 0.46 11.41
N THR A 75 7.17 -0.28 12.23
CA THR A 75 7.07 -1.74 12.10
C THR A 75 6.60 -2.21 10.71
N PRO A 76 5.51 -1.70 10.11
CA PRO A 76 5.08 -2.14 8.79
C PRO A 76 6.13 -1.82 7.71
N MET A 77 6.85 -0.70 7.82
CA MET A 77 7.92 -0.35 6.90
C MET A 77 9.10 -1.33 6.99
N VAL A 78 9.50 -1.68 8.22
CA VAL A 78 10.56 -2.65 8.49
C VAL A 78 10.17 -4.03 7.99
N LEU A 79 8.92 -4.46 8.20
CA LEU A 79 8.42 -5.75 7.72
C LEU A 79 8.34 -5.82 6.20
N ALA A 80 7.87 -4.76 5.54
CA ALA A 80 7.83 -4.68 4.07
C ALA A 80 9.25 -4.82 3.50
N GLN A 81 10.20 -4.07 4.06
CA GLN A 81 11.60 -4.16 3.68
C GLN A 81 12.19 -5.54 3.97
N TRP A 82 11.89 -6.11 5.13
CA TRP A 82 12.35 -7.44 5.50
C TRP A 82 11.84 -8.47 4.50
N LYS A 83 10.55 -8.46 4.14
CA LYS A 83 9.97 -9.37 3.14
C LYS A 83 10.69 -9.29 1.79
N LYS A 84 10.99 -8.06 1.32
CA LYS A 84 11.73 -7.83 0.09
C LYS A 84 13.15 -8.42 0.15
N SER A 85 13.85 -8.21 1.26
CA SER A 85 15.20 -8.74 1.49
C SER A 85 15.19 -10.27 1.69
N ASN A 86 14.16 -10.81 2.33
CA ASN A 86 14.05 -12.23 2.67
C ASN A 86 13.99 -13.14 1.44
N ALA A 87 13.49 -12.61 0.31
CA ALA A 87 13.50 -13.30 -0.98
C ALA A 87 14.91 -13.65 -1.47
N GLN A 88 15.95 -13.02 -0.92
CA GLN A 88 17.35 -13.27 -1.25
C GLN A 88 18.00 -14.35 -0.38
N PHE A 89 17.33 -14.84 0.66
CA PHE A 89 17.88 -15.82 1.60
C PHE A 89 17.22 -17.20 1.45
N ALA A 90 18.03 -18.26 1.46
CA ALA A 90 17.59 -19.64 1.55
C ALA A 90 18.34 -20.32 2.70
N PRO A 91 17.66 -20.75 3.79
CA PRO A 91 16.22 -20.68 4.05
C PRO A 91 15.72 -19.27 4.42
N PRO A 92 14.42 -18.97 4.22
CA PRO A 92 13.84 -17.67 4.58
C PRO A 92 13.78 -17.50 6.10
N VAL A 93 14.12 -16.30 6.58
CA VAL A 93 14.05 -15.94 8.00
C VAL A 93 12.65 -15.45 8.35
N VAL A 94 11.92 -16.19 9.17
CA VAL A 94 10.59 -15.79 9.63
C VAL A 94 10.73 -14.71 10.71
N VAL A 95 10.12 -13.55 10.48
CA VAL A 95 10.09 -12.44 11.43
C VAL A 95 8.64 -12.11 11.79
N ILE A 96 8.38 -12.03 13.09
CA ILE A 96 7.04 -11.77 13.66
C ILE A 96 6.92 -10.28 13.98
N ASP A 97 5.80 -9.69 13.60
CA ASP A 97 5.44 -8.28 13.83
C ASP A 97 5.67 -7.83 15.28
N ARG A 98 5.07 -8.52 16.25
CA ARG A 98 5.22 -8.25 17.69
C ARG A 98 6.67 -8.21 18.16
N LEU A 99 7.55 -9.03 17.57
CA LEU A 99 8.97 -9.04 17.91
C LEU A 99 9.70 -7.82 17.36
N VAL A 100 9.35 -7.38 16.15
CA VAL A 100 9.91 -6.16 15.54
C VAL A 100 9.51 -4.93 16.34
N THR A 101 8.21 -4.76 16.63
CA THR A 101 7.72 -3.63 17.44
C THR A 101 8.43 -3.58 18.80
N ARG A 102 8.50 -4.73 19.50
CA ARG A 102 9.16 -4.81 20.81
C ARG A 102 10.66 -4.50 20.72
N ARG A 103 11.34 -4.92 19.63
CA ARG A 103 12.76 -4.58 19.41
C ARG A 103 12.95 -3.09 19.18
N ILE A 104 12.09 -2.46 18.37
CA ILE A 104 12.15 -1.02 18.12
C ILE A 104 11.92 -0.24 19.42
N ASP A 105 10.86 -0.57 20.17
CA ASP A 105 10.54 0.08 21.44
C ASP A 105 11.67 -0.06 22.46
N ASN A 106 12.21 -1.27 22.64
CA ASN A 106 13.35 -1.52 23.53
C ASN A 106 14.60 -0.77 23.08
N PHE A 107 14.89 -0.73 21.78
CA PHE A 107 16.07 -0.05 21.26
C PHE A 107 15.98 1.47 21.46
N TRP A 108 14.78 2.03 21.27
CA TRP A 108 14.53 3.45 21.44
C TRP A 108 14.63 3.91 22.90
N LYS A 109 14.12 3.08 23.83
CA LYS A 109 14.18 3.31 25.28
C LYS A 109 15.58 3.13 25.87
N LYS A 110 16.34 2.15 25.38
CA LYS A 110 17.69 1.86 25.89
C LYS A 110 18.73 2.93 25.51
N CYS A 111 18.45 3.75 24.50
CA CYS A 111 19.35 4.85 24.14
C CYS A 111 18.99 6.08 24.97
N ASP A 112 19.63 6.24 26.13
CA ASP A 112 19.62 7.47 26.94
C ASP A 112 20.51 8.58 26.35
N CYS A 113 21.00 8.35 25.14
CA CYS A 113 21.81 9.27 24.37
C CYS A 113 21.00 10.55 24.04
N PRO A 114 21.53 11.78 24.19
CA PRO A 114 20.92 12.96 23.58
C PRO A 114 20.76 12.75 22.08
N LEU A 115 19.75 13.35 21.45
CA LEU A 115 19.38 13.10 20.03
C LEU A 115 20.59 13.19 19.07
N ALA A 116 21.48 14.16 19.33
CA ALA A 116 22.74 14.38 18.61
C ALA A 116 23.78 13.24 18.72
N ARG A 117 23.61 12.31 19.68
CA ARG A 117 24.38 11.06 19.79
C ARG A 117 23.62 9.84 19.26
N LYS A 118 22.28 9.90 19.14
CA LYS A 118 21.46 8.82 18.54
C LYS A 118 21.72 8.71 17.04
N VAL A 119 21.93 9.85 16.40
CA VAL A 119 22.36 10.00 15.01
C VAL A 119 23.56 10.94 15.02
N PRO A 120 24.69 10.58 14.38
CA PRO A 120 25.87 11.44 14.36
C PRO A 120 25.51 12.88 13.93
N PRO A 121 26.08 13.93 14.55
CA PRO A 121 25.77 15.32 14.20
C PRO A 121 26.02 15.61 12.72
N LEU A 122 27.09 15.03 12.16
CA LEU A 122 27.39 15.04 10.73
C LEU A 122 26.24 14.51 9.87
N ASP A 123 25.53 13.46 10.31
CA ASP A 123 24.37 12.94 9.59
C ASP A 123 23.17 13.89 9.70
N LEU A 124 23.01 14.60 10.82
CA LEU A 124 21.92 15.59 11.01
C LEU A 124 22.16 16.84 10.17
N GLU A 125 23.37 17.40 10.21
CA GLU A 125 23.80 18.51 9.36
C GLU A 125 23.70 18.14 7.89
N TRP A 126 24.14 16.94 7.53
CA TRP A 126 24.00 16.44 6.16
C TRP A 126 22.54 16.28 5.74
N LEU A 127 21.66 15.77 6.61
CA LEU A 127 20.22 15.68 6.35
C LEU A 127 19.60 17.08 6.16
N TYR A 128 20.04 18.06 6.96
CA TYR A 128 19.67 19.46 6.82
C TYR A 128 20.12 20.04 5.47
N TYR A 129 21.40 19.88 5.11
CA TYR A 129 21.95 20.33 3.83
C TYR A 129 21.34 19.62 2.61
N GLN A 130 21.04 18.32 2.71
CA GLN A 130 20.34 17.60 1.65
C GLN A 130 18.93 18.15 1.43
N ARG A 131 18.20 18.49 2.51
CA ARG A 131 16.86 19.08 2.41
C ARG A 131 16.90 20.48 1.81
N ILE A 132 17.91 21.27 2.13
CA ILE A 132 18.16 22.57 1.48
C ILE A 132 18.44 22.37 -0.02
N LYS A 133 19.22 21.34 -0.37
CA LYS A 133 19.53 21.01 -1.78
C LYS A 133 18.35 20.44 -2.58
N VAL A 134 17.28 19.95 -1.96
CA VAL A 134 16.06 19.55 -2.67
C VAL A 134 15.33 20.83 -3.12
N GLY A 135 15.72 21.36 -4.27
CA GLY A 135 15.14 22.56 -4.88
C GLY A 135 16.16 23.64 -5.24
N GLU A 136 17.40 23.55 -4.76
CA GLU A 136 18.46 24.47 -5.16
C GLU A 136 19.09 24.00 -6.49
N GLU A 137 18.86 24.79 -7.54
CA GLU A 137 19.62 24.68 -8.79
C GLU A 137 21.05 25.15 -8.53
N SER A 138 22.01 24.21 -8.47
CA SER A 138 23.41 24.58 -8.38
C SER A 138 23.84 25.30 -9.66
N ALA A 139 24.33 26.53 -9.52
CA ALA A 139 24.86 27.34 -10.63
C ALA A 139 26.03 26.66 -11.39
N MET A 140 26.64 25.62 -10.80
CA MET A 140 27.70 24.81 -11.41
C MET A 140 27.23 23.46 -11.98
N MET A 141 25.93 23.17 -12.08
CA MET A 141 25.46 21.96 -12.77
C MET A 141 25.77 22.04 -14.27
N MET A 142 26.85 21.37 -14.66
CA MET A 142 27.37 21.27 -16.04
C MET A 142 26.53 20.40 -16.99
N THR A 143 25.28 20.10 -16.66
CA THR A 143 24.39 19.35 -17.52
C THR A 143 23.22 20.24 -17.85
N GLY A 144 23.17 20.72 -19.10
CA GLY A 144 21.92 21.19 -19.67
C GLY A 144 20.89 20.12 -19.38
N VAL A 145 19.92 20.45 -18.53
CA VAL A 145 18.74 19.62 -18.28
C VAL A 145 18.30 19.14 -19.65
N ASP A 146 18.28 17.83 -19.87
CA ASP A 146 17.73 17.27 -21.10
C ASP A 146 16.27 17.72 -21.13
N LYS A 147 16.02 18.85 -21.79
CA LYS A 147 14.74 19.54 -21.77
C LYS A 147 13.69 18.58 -22.30
N ASN A 148 14.06 17.72 -23.24
CA ASN A 148 13.16 16.75 -23.84
C ASN A 148 12.77 15.67 -22.84
N GLU A 149 13.73 15.08 -22.12
CA GLU A 149 13.44 14.06 -21.12
C GLU A 149 12.67 14.64 -19.92
N THR A 150 13.01 15.87 -19.50
CA THR A 150 12.30 16.56 -18.41
C THR A 150 10.86 16.90 -18.82
N HIS A 151 10.64 17.42 -20.03
CA HIS A 151 9.29 17.63 -20.58
C HIS A 151 8.51 16.33 -20.70
N ARG A 152 9.17 15.23 -21.09
CA ARG A 152 8.56 13.90 -21.18
C ARG A 152 8.10 13.42 -19.80
N GLN A 153 8.93 13.56 -18.77
CA GLN A 153 8.60 13.19 -17.39
C GLN A 153 7.46 14.05 -16.83
N VAL A 154 7.50 15.37 -17.02
CA VAL A 154 6.41 16.28 -16.60
C VAL A 154 5.09 15.93 -17.30
N LYS A 155 5.13 15.62 -18.60
CA LYS A 155 3.94 15.21 -19.36
C LYS A 155 3.39 13.86 -18.87
N ALA A 156 4.26 12.91 -18.53
CA ALA A 156 3.86 11.62 -17.96
C ALA A 156 3.22 11.79 -16.58
N ALA A 157 3.79 12.63 -15.72
CA ALA A 157 3.24 12.93 -14.40
C ALA A 157 1.85 13.59 -14.49
N LYS A 158 1.69 14.60 -15.36
CA LYS A 158 0.38 15.24 -15.59
C LYS A 158 -0.68 14.26 -16.10
N ARG A 159 -0.31 13.34 -17.00
CA ARG A 159 -1.22 12.29 -17.49
C ARG A 159 -1.67 11.37 -16.36
N LYS A 160 -0.75 10.97 -15.48
CA LYS A 160 -1.06 10.12 -14.34
C LYS A 160 -2.02 10.80 -13.36
N GLN A 161 -1.80 12.08 -13.05
CA GLN A 161 -2.70 12.86 -12.19
C GLN A 161 -4.10 12.99 -12.79
N LEU A 162 -4.21 13.33 -14.07
CA LEU A 162 -5.50 13.40 -14.77
C LEU A 162 -6.24 12.06 -14.78
N GLU A 163 -5.51 10.94 -14.92
CA GLU A 163 -6.10 9.61 -14.87
C GLU A 163 -6.64 9.27 -13.47
N GLU A 164 -5.90 9.60 -12.42
CA GLU A 164 -6.33 9.43 -11.03
C GLU A 164 -7.55 10.30 -10.69
N GLU A 165 -7.57 11.57 -11.12
CA GLU A 165 -8.73 12.46 -10.97
C GLU A 165 -9.96 11.94 -11.73
N ALA A 166 -9.78 11.43 -12.96
CA ALA A 166 -10.87 10.86 -13.74
C ALA A 166 -11.44 9.59 -13.08
N LYS A 167 -10.59 8.74 -12.49
CA LYS A 167 -11.02 7.57 -11.71
C LYS A 167 -11.83 8.00 -10.49
N LEU A 168 -11.36 8.99 -9.75
CA LEU A 168 -12.07 9.53 -8.58
C LEU A 168 -13.43 10.11 -8.96
N LYS A 169 -13.52 10.87 -10.06
CA LYS A 169 -14.80 11.43 -10.55
C LYS A 169 -15.78 10.32 -10.95
N LYS A 170 -15.31 9.27 -11.65
CA LYS A 170 -16.13 8.11 -12.00
C LYS A 170 -16.64 7.37 -10.76
N GLN A 171 -15.82 7.28 -9.71
CA GLN A 171 -16.20 6.64 -8.46
C GLN A 171 -17.28 7.44 -7.74
N LYS A 172 -17.11 8.76 -7.59
CA LYS A 172 -18.14 9.65 -7.01
C LYS A 172 -19.47 9.56 -7.74
N GLN A 173 -19.46 9.51 -9.08
CA GLN A 173 -20.69 9.35 -9.87
C GLN A 173 -21.38 8.00 -9.65
N LYS A 174 -20.61 6.93 -9.41
CA LYS A 174 -21.18 5.62 -9.06
C LYS A 174 -21.81 5.67 -7.66
N ASP A 175 -21.11 6.23 -6.68
CA ASP A 175 -21.57 6.33 -5.30
C ASP A 175 -22.84 7.20 -5.21
N GLU A 176 -22.91 8.29 -5.96
CA GLU A 176 -24.11 9.15 -6.05
C GLU A 176 -25.31 8.43 -6.69
N LYS A 177 -25.07 7.64 -7.75
CA LYS A 177 -26.12 6.80 -8.35
C LYS A 177 -26.65 5.76 -7.37
N VAL A 178 -25.77 5.13 -6.60
CA VAL A 178 -26.16 4.15 -5.56
C VAL A 178 -27.02 4.84 -4.50
N ARG A 179 -26.59 5.98 -3.96
CA ARG A 179 -27.39 6.76 -2.99
C ARG A 179 -28.76 7.16 -3.52
N ARG A 180 -28.85 7.53 -4.81
CA ARG A 180 -30.13 7.88 -5.43
C ARG A 180 -31.08 6.68 -5.50
N LEU A 181 -30.55 5.49 -5.80
CA LEU A 181 -31.32 4.24 -5.81
C LEU A 181 -31.77 3.85 -4.41
N GLU A 182 -30.89 3.96 -3.40
CA GLU A 182 -31.23 3.69 -1.99
C GLU A 182 -32.36 4.62 -1.50
N LEU A 183 -32.33 5.91 -1.86
CA LEU A 183 -33.42 6.84 -1.54
C LEU A 183 -34.74 6.46 -2.22
N GLN A 184 -34.68 6.02 -3.48
CA GLN A 184 -35.87 5.56 -4.21
C GLN A 184 -36.46 4.29 -3.58
N GLU A 185 -35.61 3.35 -3.18
CA GLU A 185 -36.00 2.12 -2.48
C GLU A 185 -36.65 2.44 -1.12
N HIS A 186 -36.07 3.37 -0.34
CA HIS A 186 -36.64 3.80 0.93
C HIS A 186 -38.02 4.47 0.76
N MET A 187 -38.21 5.31 -0.26
CA MET A 187 -39.54 5.89 -0.54
C MET A 187 -40.56 4.83 -0.97
N PHE A 188 -40.13 3.81 -1.71
CA PHE A 188 -41.02 2.73 -2.15
C PHE A 188 -41.43 1.81 -0.99
N LEU A 189 -40.51 1.50 -0.07
CA LEU A 189 -40.77 0.66 1.10
C LEU A 189 -41.56 1.39 2.19
N GLY A 190 -41.32 2.70 2.41
CA GLY A 190 -42.08 3.48 3.39
C GLY A 190 -43.58 3.59 3.08
N GLN A 191 -43.99 3.45 1.83
CA GLN A 191 -45.42 3.41 1.46
C GLN A 191 -46.09 2.06 1.73
N ALA A 192 -45.32 0.99 1.95
CA ALA A 192 -45.87 -0.33 2.26
C ALA A 192 -46.20 -0.51 3.75
N GLU A 193 -45.70 0.36 4.63
CA GLU A 193 -45.92 0.26 6.09
C GLU A 193 -47.13 1.09 6.58
N ASP A 194 -47.64 2.04 5.79
CA ASP A 194 -48.81 2.87 6.14
C ASP A 194 -50.18 2.27 5.72
N HIS A 195 -50.22 0.97 5.39
CA HIS A 195 -51.46 0.26 5.00
C HIS A 195 -51.73 -0.99 5.85
N GLN A 196 -51.32 -0.96 7.12
CA GLN A 196 -51.55 -2.06 8.06
C GLN A 196 -52.29 -1.61 9.33
N ASP A 197 -53.33 -0.80 9.17
CA ASP A 197 -54.38 -0.60 10.18
C ASP A 197 -55.77 -0.77 9.53
N SER A 198 -56.12 -2.02 9.24
CA SER A 198 -57.52 -2.46 9.17
C SER A 198 -57.58 -3.91 9.61
N GLU A 199 -58.06 -4.09 10.83
CA GLU A 199 -58.48 -5.36 11.40
C GLU A 199 -59.50 -6.04 10.47
N ASP A 200 -59.33 -7.34 10.23
CA ASP A 200 -60.15 -8.41 10.82
C ASP A 200 -60.22 -9.62 9.87
N GLY A 201 -60.04 -10.82 10.45
CA GLY A 201 -60.54 -12.06 9.86
C GLY A 201 -59.57 -12.96 9.08
N THR A 202 -59.20 -14.04 9.75
CA THR A 202 -59.06 -15.43 9.24
C THR A 202 -57.73 -15.85 8.60
N GLU A 203 -56.95 -16.54 9.44
CA GLU A 203 -56.20 -17.78 9.20
C GLU A 203 -56.00 -18.24 7.74
N GLU A 204 -54.77 -18.10 7.24
CA GLU A 204 -53.98 -19.21 6.71
C GLU A 204 -52.53 -18.74 6.54
N SER A 205 -51.66 -19.13 7.47
CA SER A 205 -50.22 -18.91 7.35
C SER A 205 -49.67 -19.83 6.26
N PHE A 206 -49.80 -19.41 5.00
CA PHE A 206 -49.09 -20.02 3.88
C PHE A 206 -47.62 -19.64 3.98
N THR A 207 -46.86 -20.47 4.70
CA THR A 207 -45.41 -20.44 4.71
C THR A 207 -44.92 -20.87 3.33
N LEU A 208 -44.74 -19.89 2.43
CA LEU A 208 -43.93 -20.12 1.25
C LEU A 208 -42.55 -20.55 1.72
N PRO A 209 -42.04 -21.73 1.31
CA PRO A 209 -40.69 -22.12 1.65
C PRO A 209 -39.76 -21.07 1.05
N LEU A 210 -39.11 -20.30 1.92
CA LEU A 210 -37.97 -19.45 1.57
C LEU A 210 -36.88 -20.36 1.05
N ARG A 211 -36.97 -20.69 -0.24
CA ARG A 211 -35.94 -21.39 -1.00
C ARG A 211 -34.74 -20.44 -0.96
N GLY A 212 -33.78 -20.76 -0.11
CA GLY A 212 -32.65 -19.88 0.14
C GLY A 212 -32.00 -19.52 -1.20
N LYS A 213 -31.67 -18.24 -1.42
CA LYS A 213 -31.05 -17.71 -2.66
C LYS A 213 -29.88 -18.55 -3.19
N ARG A 214 -29.24 -19.35 -2.32
CA ARG A 214 -28.20 -20.33 -2.65
C ARG A 214 -28.69 -21.51 -3.51
N GLN A 215 -29.90 -22.02 -3.28
CA GLN A 215 -30.49 -23.11 -4.07
C GLN A 215 -30.89 -22.63 -5.46
N GLU A 216 -31.50 -21.45 -5.57
CA GLU A 216 -31.85 -20.86 -6.87
C GLU A 216 -30.60 -20.60 -7.73
N GLN A 217 -29.51 -20.12 -7.12
CA GLN A 217 -28.23 -19.94 -7.83
C GLN A 217 -27.61 -21.27 -8.30
N GLN A 218 -27.74 -22.34 -7.51
CA GLN A 218 -27.25 -23.67 -7.91
C GLN A 218 -28.08 -24.26 -9.05
N GLU A 219 -29.40 -24.14 -8.99
CA GLU A 219 -30.29 -24.63 -10.06
C GLU A 219 -30.11 -23.84 -11.36
N ALA A 220 -29.97 -22.51 -11.26
CA ALA A 220 -29.66 -21.67 -12.42
C ALA A 220 -28.31 -22.04 -13.04
N ALA A 221 -27.28 -22.31 -12.23
CA ALA A 221 -25.97 -22.75 -12.73
C ALA A 221 -26.04 -24.10 -13.47
N ILE A 222 -26.81 -25.07 -12.93
CA ILE A 222 -27.02 -26.38 -13.56
C ILE A 222 -27.79 -26.22 -14.89
N LEU A 223 -28.81 -25.35 -14.93
CA LEU A 223 -29.59 -25.09 -16.13
C LEU A 223 -28.73 -24.45 -17.24
N VAL A 224 -27.88 -23.49 -16.87
CA VAL A 224 -26.95 -22.82 -17.79
C VAL A 224 -25.92 -23.82 -18.35
N ASP A 225 -25.34 -24.69 -17.52
CA ASP A 225 -24.39 -25.71 -18.00
C ASP A 225 -25.05 -26.68 -18.98
N ARG A 226 -26.30 -27.08 -18.73
CA ARG A 226 -27.08 -27.94 -19.64
C ARG A 226 -27.32 -27.28 -21.00
N LEU A 227 -27.75 -26.02 -21.00
CA LEU A 227 -28.01 -25.25 -22.23
C LEU A 227 -26.73 -25.00 -23.04
N LEU A 228 -25.60 -24.78 -22.37
CA LEU A 228 -24.30 -24.62 -23.04
C LEU A 228 -23.83 -25.93 -23.69
N ARG A 229 -24.09 -27.09 -23.07
CA ARG A 229 -23.81 -28.41 -23.67
C ARG A 229 -24.69 -28.69 -24.89
N GLU A 230 -25.99 -28.42 -24.81
CA GLU A 230 -26.92 -28.61 -25.94
C GLU A 230 -26.58 -27.73 -27.15
N ARG A 231 -26.01 -26.54 -26.92
CA ARG A 231 -25.56 -25.63 -27.97
C ARG A 231 -24.14 -25.89 -28.48
N GLY A 232 -23.41 -26.86 -27.92
CA GLY A 232 -22.04 -27.19 -28.32
C GLY A 232 -20.98 -26.20 -27.81
N TRP A 233 -21.29 -25.41 -26.78
CA TRP A 233 -20.40 -24.39 -26.20
C TRP A 233 -19.83 -24.86 -24.84
N GLY A 234 -19.43 -26.13 -24.78
CA GLY A 234 -18.83 -26.71 -23.58
C GLY A 234 -17.33 -26.38 -23.44
N PRO A 235 -16.74 -26.37 -22.22
CA PRO A 235 -15.34 -26.01 -21.98
C PRO A 235 -14.30 -27.02 -22.49
N TRP A 236 -14.73 -28.07 -23.18
CA TRP A 236 -13.88 -29.19 -23.61
C TRP A 236 -14.09 -29.46 -25.09
N HIS A 237 -13.54 -28.58 -25.92
CA HIS A 237 -13.07 -28.98 -27.24
C HIS A 237 -11.54 -29.05 -27.17
N PRO A 238 -10.94 -30.25 -27.10
CA PRO A 238 -9.59 -30.40 -27.61
C PRO A 238 -9.64 -30.08 -29.12
N LEU A 239 -8.69 -29.26 -29.55
CA LEU A 239 -8.43 -28.84 -30.93
C LEU A 239 -8.51 -30.00 -31.94
#